data_AF-A0A961MUZ5-F1
#
_entry.id   AF-A0A961MUZ5-F1
#
_cell.length_a   1.000
_cell.length_b   1.000
_cell.length_c   1.000
_cell.angle_alpha   90.00
_cell.angle_beta   90.00
_cell.angle_gamma   90.00
#
_symmetry.space_group_name_H-M   'P 1'
#
loop_
_entity.id
_entity.type
_entity.pdbx_description
1 polymer ?
#
loop_
_entity_poly.entity_id
_entity_poly.type
_entity_poly.pdbx_seq_one_letter_code
_entity_poly.pdbx_strand_id
1 'polypeptide(L)'
;ARDQQALRRASQTYRANPRFDTEVAIREVGVGEAVTSFLENKGVPGMVERTLIRPPASAMGPCEDAVRRQVMAGSPMAGKYDHSVDRDSAHEMLARRAEQAAREAGRHEDDAQGRGRDGADEATERYSRARRYQPPGSIRTRSRSDDEESRSRSRSTSSRSRSSRSDSVVEAFTKSFARSIGTRAGRELTRGVLGTLFRGR
;
A
#
# COMPACT_ATOMS: atom_id res chain seq x y z
N ALA A 1 -1.49 49.26 -41.80
CA ALA A 1 -1.25 49.57 -43.23
C ALA A 1 -1.36 48.33 -44.14
N ARG A 2 -0.39 47.39 -44.13
CA ARG A 2 -0.38 46.22 -45.04
C ARG A 2 -1.67 45.39 -45.01
N ASP A 3 -2.23 45.19 -43.81
CA ASP A 3 -3.44 44.40 -43.61
C ASP A 3 -4.69 45.00 -44.29
N GLN A 4 -4.93 46.31 -44.13
CA GLN A 4 -6.01 47.02 -44.85
C GLN A 4 -5.86 46.93 -46.38
N GLN A 5 -4.63 46.94 -46.91
CA GLN A 5 -4.36 46.75 -48.34
C GLN A 5 -4.55 45.30 -48.80
N ALA A 6 -4.35 44.31 -47.93
CA ALA A 6 -4.67 42.92 -48.21
C ALA A 6 -6.20 42.72 -48.25
N LEU A 7 -6.91 43.26 -47.25
CA LEU A 7 -8.37 43.19 -47.16
C LEU A 7 -9.06 43.83 -48.37
N ARG A 8 -8.61 45.02 -48.80
CA ARG A 8 -9.11 45.66 -50.05
C ARG A 8 -8.94 44.76 -51.26
N ARG A 9 -7.75 44.21 -51.48
CA ARG A 9 -7.49 43.30 -52.61
C ARG A 9 -8.33 42.02 -52.54
N ALA A 10 -8.54 41.47 -51.35
CA ALA A 10 -9.42 40.31 -51.15
C ALA A 10 -10.88 40.65 -51.49
N SER A 11 -11.40 41.79 -51.01
CA SER A 11 -12.77 42.24 -51.31
C SER A 11 -13.01 42.46 -52.82
N GLN A 12 -12.00 42.95 -53.55
CA GLN A 12 -12.05 43.17 -55.01
C GLN A 12 -12.04 41.87 -55.83
N THR A 13 -11.72 40.72 -55.23
CA THR A 13 -11.75 39.42 -55.91
C THR A 13 -13.19 38.87 -56.00
N TYR A 14 -14.09 39.35 -55.15
CA TYR A 14 -15.49 38.92 -55.13
C TYR A 14 -16.36 39.71 -56.12
N ARG A 15 -17.37 39.04 -56.67
CA ARG A 15 -18.45 39.71 -57.41
C ARG A 15 -19.34 40.48 -56.43
N ALA A 16 -19.40 41.80 -56.62
CA ALA A 16 -20.13 42.71 -55.74
C ALA A 16 -21.62 42.34 -55.58
N ASN A 17 -22.14 42.48 -54.36
CA ASN A 17 -23.54 42.28 -54.02
C ASN A 17 -24.19 43.64 -53.73
N PRO A 18 -25.34 44.00 -54.34
CA PRO A 18 -26.01 45.28 -54.06
C PRO A 18 -26.55 45.40 -52.63
N ARG A 19 -26.58 44.32 -51.84
CA ARG A 19 -27.14 44.28 -50.48
C ARG A 19 -26.18 44.76 -49.39
N PHE A 20 -24.86 44.71 -49.62
CA PHE A 20 -23.83 45.10 -48.65
C PHE A 20 -22.47 45.32 -49.32
N ASP A 21 -21.60 46.13 -48.70
CA ASP A 21 -20.20 46.28 -49.13
C ASP A 21 -19.35 45.10 -48.62
N THR A 22 -18.65 44.43 -49.54
CA THR A 22 -17.74 43.32 -49.24
C THR A 22 -16.54 43.75 -48.38
N GLU A 23 -15.99 44.97 -48.53
CA GLU A 23 -14.86 45.44 -47.69
C GLU A 23 -15.29 45.61 -46.23
N VAL A 24 -16.53 46.07 -46.02
CA VAL A 24 -17.15 46.20 -44.70
C VAL A 24 -17.51 44.83 -44.13
N ALA A 25 -18.19 43.97 -44.91
CA ALA A 25 -18.61 42.65 -44.46
C ALA A 25 -17.44 41.77 -44.00
N ILE A 26 -16.28 41.81 -44.68
CA ILE A 26 -15.08 41.05 -44.27
C ILE A 26 -14.53 41.54 -42.90
N ARG A 27 -14.78 42.79 -42.49
CA ARG A 27 -14.40 43.31 -41.18
C ARG A 27 -15.40 42.97 -40.07
N GLU A 28 -16.66 42.77 -40.43
CA GLU A 28 -17.78 42.60 -39.49
C GLU A 28 -18.15 41.13 -39.19
N VAL A 29 -17.64 40.16 -39.96
CA VAL A 29 -17.96 38.74 -39.72
C VAL A 29 -17.47 38.27 -38.35
N GLY A 30 -18.41 37.75 -37.55
CA GLY A 30 -18.17 37.18 -36.24
C GLY A 30 -17.80 35.69 -36.27
N VAL A 31 -17.66 35.09 -35.08
CA VAL A 31 -17.42 33.66 -34.93
C VAL A 31 -18.63 32.87 -35.45
N GLY A 32 -18.41 32.01 -36.45
CA GLY A 32 -19.47 31.24 -37.10
C GLY A 32 -20.11 31.94 -38.29
N GLU A 33 -19.70 33.16 -38.65
CA GLU A 33 -20.04 33.81 -39.92
C GLU A 33 -18.90 33.71 -40.94
N ALA A 34 -19.23 33.72 -42.22
CA ALA A 34 -18.27 33.84 -43.30
C ALA A 34 -18.82 34.66 -44.48
N VAL A 35 -17.90 35.25 -45.24
CA VAL A 35 -18.16 35.82 -46.56
C VAL A 35 -17.82 34.74 -47.59
N THR A 36 -18.83 34.24 -48.31
CA THR A 36 -18.68 33.10 -49.22
C THR A 36 -19.24 33.41 -50.60
N SER A 37 -18.52 33.02 -51.65
CA SER A 37 -19.03 32.95 -53.02
C SER A 37 -18.93 31.52 -53.53
N PHE A 38 -19.95 31.04 -54.23
CA PHE A 38 -19.93 29.76 -54.93
C PHE A 38 -19.51 29.95 -56.39
N LEU A 39 -19.03 28.88 -57.03
CA LEU A 39 -18.80 28.88 -58.47
C LEU A 39 -20.10 28.50 -59.20
N GLU A 40 -20.55 29.35 -60.11
CA GLU A 40 -21.64 29.09 -61.04
C GLU A 40 -21.15 28.23 -62.22
N ASN A 41 -22.05 27.95 -63.17
CA ASN A 41 -21.75 27.18 -64.38
C ASN A 41 -20.49 27.73 -65.11
N LYS A 42 -19.64 26.80 -65.57
CA LYS A 42 -18.34 27.09 -66.21
C LYS A 42 -17.30 27.76 -65.30
N GLY A 43 -17.47 27.68 -63.97
CA GLY A 43 -16.47 28.19 -63.00
C GLY A 43 -16.50 29.70 -62.81
N VAL A 44 -17.58 30.37 -63.22
CA VAL A 44 -17.76 31.81 -63.03
C VAL A 44 -18.02 32.08 -61.54
N PRO A 45 -17.32 33.01 -60.87
CA PRO A 45 -17.63 33.38 -59.49
C PRO A 45 -19.04 33.98 -59.37
N GLY A 46 -19.89 33.34 -58.58
CA GLY A 46 -21.22 33.86 -58.25
C GLY A 46 -21.17 35.08 -57.33
N MET A 47 -22.31 35.71 -57.09
CA MET A 47 -22.40 36.82 -56.15
C MET A 47 -21.99 36.39 -54.74
N VAL A 48 -21.31 37.27 -54.03
CA VAL A 48 -20.86 37.02 -52.65
C VAL A 48 -22.01 37.18 -51.67
N GLU A 49 -22.12 36.27 -50.69
CA GLU A 49 -23.15 36.30 -49.65
C GLU A 49 -22.52 36.15 -48.26
N ARG A 50 -23.15 36.77 -47.24
CA ARG A 50 -22.85 36.52 -45.82
C ARG A 50 -23.58 35.27 -45.38
N THR A 51 -22.86 34.26 -44.90
CA THR A 51 -23.41 32.96 -44.52
C THR A 51 -23.04 32.58 -43.09
N LEU A 52 -23.93 31.85 -42.42
CA LEU A 52 -23.67 31.20 -41.14
C LEU A 52 -23.11 29.80 -41.39
N ILE A 53 -21.94 29.50 -40.82
CA ILE A 53 -21.33 28.18 -40.85
C ILE A 53 -22.03 27.30 -39.83
N ARG A 54 -22.79 26.31 -40.30
CA ARG A 54 -23.28 25.23 -39.44
C ARG A 54 -22.08 24.35 -39.03
N PRO A 55 -21.73 24.25 -37.73
CA PRO A 55 -20.65 23.36 -37.30
C PRO A 55 -21.04 21.89 -37.54
N PRO A 56 -20.05 20.99 -37.71
CA PRO A 56 -20.33 19.56 -37.76
C PRO A 56 -21.00 19.11 -36.45
N ALA A 57 -21.96 18.20 -36.55
CA ALA A 57 -22.62 17.62 -35.38
C ALA A 57 -21.69 16.60 -34.70
N SER A 58 -20.75 17.09 -33.89
CA SER A 58 -19.92 16.25 -33.02
C SER A 58 -20.61 16.05 -31.66
N ALA A 59 -20.90 14.80 -31.31
CA ALA A 59 -21.30 14.43 -29.96
C ALA A 59 -20.07 14.47 -29.04
N MET A 60 -19.75 15.64 -28.49
CA MET A 60 -18.66 15.81 -27.53
C MET A 60 -19.16 15.53 -26.11
N GLY A 61 -18.89 14.31 -25.62
CA GLY A 61 -19.22 13.88 -24.27
C GLY A 61 -19.04 12.37 -24.09
N PRO A 62 -19.25 11.84 -22.86
CA PRO A 62 -19.29 10.40 -22.63
C PRO A 62 -20.39 9.74 -23.47
N CYS A 63 -20.10 8.57 -24.04
CA CYS A 63 -21.10 7.78 -24.76
C CYS A 63 -22.17 7.26 -23.79
N GLU A 64 -23.44 7.45 -24.13
CA GLU A 64 -24.56 6.95 -23.33
C GLU A 64 -24.49 5.42 -23.17
N ASP A 65 -24.75 4.93 -21.95
CA ASP A 65 -24.68 3.49 -21.64
C ASP A 65 -25.58 2.64 -22.56
N ALA A 66 -26.72 3.17 -23.00
CA ALA A 66 -27.62 2.49 -23.94
C ALA A 66 -26.96 2.28 -25.31
N VAL A 67 -26.38 3.34 -25.89
CA VAL A 67 -25.64 3.29 -27.15
C VAL A 67 -24.41 2.38 -27.03
N ARG A 68 -23.67 2.47 -25.91
CA ARG A 68 -22.52 1.58 -25.65
C ARG A 68 -22.94 0.11 -25.64
N ARG A 69 -24.02 -0.25 -24.93
CA ARG A 69 -24.54 -1.63 -24.90
C ARG A 69 -24.95 -2.13 -26.29
N GLN A 70 -25.62 -1.30 -27.09
CA GLN A 70 -26.02 -1.66 -28.45
C GLN A 70 -24.81 -1.94 -29.36
N VAL A 71 -23.79 -1.07 -29.31
CA VAL A 71 -22.55 -1.25 -30.08
C VAL A 71 -21.76 -2.48 -29.63
N MET A 72 -21.68 -2.73 -28.32
CA MET A 72 -21.04 -3.94 -27.78
C MET A 72 -21.76 -5.21 -28.22
N ALA A 73 -23.10 -5.25 -28.15
CA ALA A 73 -23.89 -6.41 -28.58
C ALA A 73 -23.80 -6.68 -30.09
N GLY A 74 -23.62 -5.65 -30.92
CA GLY A 74 -23.39 -5.78 -32.36
C GLY A 74 -21.94 -6.13 -32.75
N SER A 75 -21.03 -6.26 -31.79
CA SER A 75 -19.62 -6.53 -32.06
C SER A 75 -19.38 -8.01 -32.45
N PRO A 76 -18.52 -8.30 -33.45
CA PRO A 76 -18.06 -9.66 -33.74
C PRO A 76 -17.32 -10.36 -32.58
N MET A 77 -16.99 -9.61 -31.52
CA MET A 77 -16.33 -10.11 -30.30
C MET A 77 -17.27 -10.18 -29.09
N ALA A 78 -18.57 -9.92 -29.27
CA ALA A 78 -19.58 -10.10 -28.23
C ALA A 78 -19.53 -11.54 -27.68
N GLY A 79 -19.76 -11.71 -26.37
CA GLY A 79 -19.64 -12.98 -25.66
C GLY A 79 -18.19 -13.44 -25.39
N LYS A 80 -17.20 -13.03 -26.20
CA LYS A 80 -15.79 -13.46 -26.02
C LYS A 80 -15.08 -12.75 -24.87
N TYR A 81 -15.37 -11.46 -24.67
CA TYR A 81 -14.71 -10.62 -23.67
C TYR A 81 -15.68 -9.98 -22.66
N ASP A 82 -16.94 -10.44 -22.64
CA ASP A 82 -18.00 -9.88 -21.78
C ASP A 82 -17.80 -10.23 -20.30
N HIS A 83 -17.07 -11.32 -20.02
CA HIS A 83 -16.74 -11.76 -18.67
C HIS A 83 -15.40 -11.19 -18.22
N SER A 84 -15.43 -10.31 -17.21
CA SER A 84 -14.24 -9.86 -16.50
C SER A 84 -13.59 -11.02 -15.75
N VAL A 85 -12.40 -11.43 -16.18
CA VAL A 85 -11.58 -12.42 -15.45
C VAL A 85 -10.66 -11.66 -14.50
N ASP A 86 -11.05 -11.64 -13.22
CA ASP A 86 -10.13 -11.24 -12.16
C ASP A 86 -9.10 -12.36 -11.90
N ARG A 87 -7.87 -11.99 -11.54
CA ARG A 87 -6.75 -12.93 -11.38
C ARG A 87 -6.05 -12.67 -10.06
N ASP A 88 -5.87 -13.73 -9.27
CA ASP A 88 -5.06 -13.75 -8.05
C ASP A 88 -3.79 -12.89 -8.21
N SER A 89 -3.75 -11.78 -7.47
CA SER A 89 -2.62 -10.86 -7.61
C SER A 89 -1.37 -11.45 -6.97
N ALA A 90 -0.19 -11.08 -7.48
CA ALA A 90 1.07 -11.50 -6.88
C ALA A 90 1.17 -11.07 -5.40
N HIS A 91 0.54 -9.96 -5.03
CA HIS A 91 0.43 -9.50 -3.64
C HIS A 91 -0.39 -10.47 -2.77
N GLU A 92 -1.59 -10.87 -3.19
CA GLU A 92 -2.41 -11.87 -2.47
C GLU A 92 -1.70 -13.23 -2.38
N MET A 93 -1.04 -13.67 -3.45
CA MET A 93 -0.26 -14.90 -3.44
C MET A 93 0.88 -14.87 -2.41
N LEU A 94 1.59 -13.74 -2.30
CA LEU A 94 2.68 -13.57 -1.34
C LEU A 94 2.17 -13.38 0.09
N ALA A 95 1.08 -12.62 0.29
CA ALA A 95 0.45 -12.43 1.59
C ALA A 95 -0.04 -13.77 2.17
N ARG A 96 -0.75 -14.59 1.38
CA ARG A 96 -1.21 -15.92 1.81
C ARG A 96 -0.04 -16.85 2.18
N ARG A 97 1.09 -16.79 1.46
CA ARG A 97 2.32 -17.55 1.80
C ARG A 97 2.97 -17.05 3.08
N ALA A 98 3.05 -15.73 3.29
CA ALA A 98 3.59 -15.13 4.50
C ALA A 98 2.74 -15.49 5.74
N GLU A 99 1.41 -15.43 5.61
CA GLU A 99 0.49 -15.89 6.66
C GLU A 99 0.63 -17.38 6.97
N GLN A 100 0.78 -18.23 5.95
CA GLN A 100 1.00 -19.67 6.16
C GLN A 100 2.30 -19.91 6.93
N ALA A 101 3.41 -19.30 6.50
CA ALA A 101 4.70 -19.40 7.19
C ALA A 101 4.65 -18.86 8.63
N ALA A 102 3.96 -17.75 8.89
CA ALA A 102 3.77 -17.22 10.24
C ALA A 102 2.94 -18.15 11.14
N ARG A 103 1.88 -18.77 10.61
CA ARG A 103 1.06 -19.76 11.33
C ARG A 103 1.84 -21.07 11.59
N GLU A 104 2.75 -21.46 10.71
CA GLU A 104 3.65 -22.60 10.90
C GLU A 104 4.69 -22.32 11.98
N ALA A 105 5.33 -21.14 11.94
CA ALA A 105 6.26 -20.70 12.97
C ALA A 105 5.60 -20.68 14.36
N GLY A 106 4.40 -20.10 14.49
CA GLY A 106 3.65 -20.09 15.75
C GLY A 106 3.36 -21.49 16.29
N ARG A 107 2.92 -22.43 15.44
CA ARG A 107 2.72 -23.84 15.85
C ARG A 107 4.00 -24.49 16.36
N HIS A 108 5.14 -24.25 15.69
CA HIS A 108 6.42 -24.77 16.14
C HIS A 108 6.89 -24.16 17.48
N GLU A 109 6.56 -22.89 17.74
CA GLU A 109 6.83 -22.23 19.03
C GLU A 109 5.92 -22.76 20.15
N ASP A 110 4.64 -23.03 19.87
CA ASP A 110 3.69 -23.62 20.83
C ASP A 110 4.09 -25.07 21.19
N ASP A 111 4.39 -25.91 20.19
CA ASP A 111 4.85 -27.29 20.38
C ASP A 111 6.16 -27.37 21.18
N ALA A 112 7.09 -26.42 20.95
CA ALA A 112 8.34 -26.34 21.69
C ALA A 112 8.13 -25.87 23.14
N GLN A 113 7.21 -24.93 23.37
CA GLN A 113 6.87 -24.45 24.71
C GLN A 113 6.13 -25.50 25.55
N GLY A 114 5.21 -26.27 24.96
CA GLY A 114 4.55 -27.40 25.63
C GLY A 114 5.57 -28.43 26.14
N ARG A 115 6.40 -28.96 25.23
CA ARG A 115 7.46 -29.94 25.56
C ARG A 115 8.48 -29.40 26.57
N GLY A 116 8.82 -28.10 26.50
CA GLY A 116 9.72 -27.46 27.44
C GLY A 116 9.13 -27.29 28.84
N ARG A 117 7.81 -27.07 28.94
CA ARG A 117 7.08 -26.94 30.20
C ARG A 117 6.95 -28.28 30.92
N ASP A 118 6.51 -29.32 30.21
CA ASP A 118 6.38 -30.68 30.75
C ASP A 118 7.70 -31.18 31.35
N GLY A 119 8.82 -30.96 30.64
CA GLY A 119 10.16 -31.36 31.12
C GLY A 119 10.69 -30.51 32.28
N ALA A 120 10.34 -29.22 32.34
CA ALA A 120 10.76 -28.33 33.43
C ALA A 120 9.97 -28.60 34.73
N ASP A 121 8.68 -28.89 34.62
CA ASP A 121 7.81 -29.24 35.75
C ASP A 121 8.23 -30.61 36.33
N GLU A 122 8.49 -31.63 35.49
CA GLU A 122 9.07 -32.91 35.95
C GLU A 122 10.44 -32.74 36.64
N ALA A 123 11.32 -31.87 36.13
CA ALA A 123 12.66 -31.68 36.68
C ALA A 123 12.64 -30.94 38.02
N THR A 124 11.80 -29.91 38.16
CA THR A 124 11.62 -29.17 39.42
C THR A 124 10.92 -30.02 40.47
N GLU A 125 9.93 -30.85 40.09
CA GLU A 125 9.27 -31.76 41.02
C GLU A 125 10.25 -32.84 41.53
N ARG A 126 11.05 -33.46 40.64
CA ARG A 126 12.12 -34.40 41.05
C ARG A 126 13.17 -33.75 41.97
N TYR A 127 13.59 -32.51 41.68
CA TYR A 127 14.55 -31.79 42.52
C TYR A 127 13.99 -31.46 43.92
N SER A 128 12.72 -31.08 44.01
CA SER A 128 12.06 -30.76 45.27
C SER A 128 11.88 -31.98 46.18
N ARG A 129 11.56 -33.15 45.61
CA ARG A 129 11.44 -34.42 46.36
C ARG A 129 12.79 -34.91 46.89
N ALA A 130 13.90 -34.66 46.18
CA ALA A 130 15.24 -35.09 46.58
C ALA A 130 15.82 -34.35 47.82
N ARG A 131 15.21 -33.25 48.29
CA ARG A 131 15.70 -32.43 49.42
C ARG A 131 14.94 -32.62 50.73
N ARG A 132 14.31 -33.77 50.97
CA ARG A 132 13.65 -34.10 52.25
C ARG A 132 14.39 -35.20 53.02
N TYR A 133 15.66 -34.97 53.35
CA TYR A 133 16.28 -35.65 54.50
C TYR A 133 15.93 -34.88 55.77
N GLN A 134 15.04 -35.44 56.58
CA GLN A 134 14.64 -34.88 57.86
C GLN A 134 15.34 -35.71 58.95
N PRO A 135 16.36 -35.18 59.65
CA PRO A 135 17.13 -35.98 60.59
C PRO A 135 16.26 -36.42 61.77
N PRO A 136 16.29 -37.70 62.16
CA PRO A 136 15.49 -38.20 63.28
C PRO A 136 16.10 -37.70 64.61
N GLY A 137 15.45 -36.72 65.26
CA GLY A 137 15.81 -36.32 66.63
C GLY A 137 15.60 -34.86 67.01
N SER A 138 15.34 -33.93 66.08
CA SER A 138 15.15 -32.51 66.43
C SER A 138 13.76 -32.24 67.04
N ILE A 139 13.68 -32.44 68.36
CA ILE A 139 12.56 -32.03 69.21
C ILE A 139 12.32 -30.52 69.03
N ARG A 140 11.09 -30.14 68.69
CA ARG A 140 10.64 -28.74 68.75
C ARG A 140 10.33 -28.35 70.19
N THR A 141 11.32 -27.86 70.93
CA THR A 141 11.11 -27.19 72.22
C THR A 141 10.87 -25.70 72.05
N ARG A 142 9.84 -25.18 72.73
CA ARG A 142 9.62 -23.74 72.95
C ARG A 142 10.24 -23.34 74.29
N SER A 143 10.49 -22.02 74.44
CA SER A 143 10.82 -21.22 75.65
C SER A 143 12.22 -20.57 75.52
N ARG A 144 12.44 -19.25 75.55
CA ARG A 144 12.01 -18.11 76.43
C ARG A 144 13.08 -17.80 77.50
N SER A 145 13.23 -16.51 77.86
CA SER A 145 14.34 -15.84 78.59
C SER A 145 15.69 -15.98 77.84
N ASP A 146 16.14 -15.08 76.95
CA ASP A 146 15.93 -13.62 76.72
C ASP A 146 16.68 -12.74 77.78
N ASP A 147 17.36 -11.61 77.50
CA ASP A 147 17.27 -10.70 76.33
C ASP A 147 18.55 -9.86 75.92
N GLU A 148 19.45 -9.39 76.82
CA GLU A 148 20.08 -8.04 76.67
C GLU A 148 21.64 -7.91 76.74
N GLU A 149 22.30 -7.42 75.67
CA GLU A 149 23.18 -6.22 75.77
C GLU A 149 23.23 -5.42 74.43
N SER A 150 23.16 -4.09 74.59
CA SER A 150 23.27 -3.03 73.58
C SER A 150 24.61 -3.05 72.78
N ARG A 151 24.90 -2.32 71.69
CA ARG A 151 24.47 -1.05 71.03
C ARG A 151 25.18 -1.11 69.65
N SER A 152 24.78 -0.56 68.50
CA SER A 152 24.03 0.66 68.20
C SER A 152 23.95 0.86 66.67
N ARG A 153 22.94 1.62 66.19
CA ARG A 153 22.89 2.36 64.90
C ARG A 153 22.89 1.50 63.61
N SER A 154 22.09 1.78 62.57
CA SER A 154 21.28 2.97 62.27
C SER A 154 20.08 2.69 61.32
N ARG A 155 19.11 3.61 61.40
CA ARG A 155 18.01 3.93 60.45
C ARG A 155 18.39 3.68 58.97
N SER A 156 17.47 3.38 58.04
CA SER A 156 16.26 4.17 57.74
C SER A 156 15.22 3.51 56.81
N THR A 157 13.95 3.49 57.24
CA THR A 157 12.72 3.97 56.55
C THR A 157 12.48 3.85 55.03
N SER A 158 11.29 3.30 54.70
CA SER A 158 10.41 3.67 53.56
C SER A 158 10.89 3.28 52.15
N SER A 159 10.09 3.21 51.09
CA SER A 159 8.64 3.39 50.89
C SER A 159 8.16 2.54 49.69
N ARG A 160 6.85 2.36 49.53
CA ARG A 160 6.27 1.89 48.25
C ARG A 160 6.26 3.05 47.24
N SER A 161 6.61 2.78 45.99
CA SER A 161 6.08 3.53 44.85
C SER A 161 5.81 2.59 43.66
N ARG A 162 4.75 2.91 42.90
CA ARG A 162 4.42 2.33 41.60
C ARG A 162 4.53 3.44 40.56
N SER A 163 5.30 3.23 39.50
CA SER A 163 5.26 3.97 38.23
C SER A 163 5.83 3.01 37.17
N SER A 164 5.06 2.42 36.26
CA SER A 164 4.26 2.97 35.15
C SER A 164 5.11 3.49 33.97
N ARG A 165 5.01 2.80 32.83
CA ARG A 165 5.58 3.11 31.50
C ARG A 165 7.13 3.05 31.43
N SER A 166 7.74 2.47 30.39
CA SER A 166 7.21 1.72 29.25
C SER A 166 8.34 0.91 28.59
N ASP A 167 8.23 -0.42 28.55
CA ASP A 167 9.22 -1.28 27.89
C ASP A 167 9.28 -0.95 26.40
N SER A 168 10.45 -0.48 25.95
CA SER A 168 10.68 -0.20 24.54
C SER A 168 10.92 -1.50 23.76
N VAL A 169 10.53 -1.53 22.48
CA VAL A 169 10.73 -2.67 21.57
C VAL A 169 12.20 -3.12 21.51
N VAL A 170 13.14 -2.21 21.79
CA VAL A 170 14.59 -2.48 21.89
C VAL A 170 14.91 -3.47 23.02
N GLU A 171 14.28 -3.32 24.20
CA GLU A 171 14.59 -4.17 25.37
C GLU A 171 14.14 -5.62 25.16
N ALA A 172 12.99 -5.83 24.50
CA ALA A 172 12.54 -7.15 24.08
C ALA A 172 13.56 -7.82 23.14
N PHE A 173 14.14 -7.07 22.21
CA PHE A 173 15.14 -7.56 21.27
C PHE A 173 16.48 -7.91 21.97
N THR A 174 16.95 -7.05 22.87
CA THR A 174 18.15 -7.30 23.69
C THR A 174 17.98 -8.54 24.58
N LYS A 175 16.80 -8.74 25.17
CA LYS A 175 16.48 -9.86 26.06
C LYS A 175 16.40 -11.21 25.33
N SER A 176 15.99 -11.20 24.05
CA SER A 176 16.04 -12.39 23.18
C SER A 176 17.47 -12.76 22.78
N PHE A 177 18.33 -11.79 22.46
CA PHE A 177 19.74 -12.05 22.15
C PHE A 177 20.54 -12.59 23.34
N ALA A 178 20.27 -12.10 24.56
CA ALA A 178 20.91 -12.62 25.77
C ALA A 178 20.60 -14.11 26.04
N ARG A 179 19.47 -14.63 25.51
CA ARG A 179 19.03 -16.01 25.75
C ARG A 179 19.55 -17.02 24.71
N SER A 180 19.97 -16.57 23.53
CA SER A 180 20.44 -17.44 22.44
C SER A 180 21.94 -17.79 22.51
N ILE A 181 22.75 -17.05 23.27
CA ILE A 181 24.20 -17.26 23.39
C ILE A 181 24.57 -18.42 24.36
N GLY A 182 23.61 -18.91 25.16
CA GLY A 182 23.90 -19.79 26.31
C GLY A 182 24.17 -21.28 26.01
N THR A 183 23.54 -21.90 25.01
CA THR A 183 23.63 -23.38 24.85
C THR A 183 23.56 -23.88 23.39
N ARG A 184 24.57 -24.69 23.03
CA ARG A 184 24.74 -25.57 21.83
C ARG A 184 24.51 -25.02 20.40
N ALA A 185 23.57 -24.11 20.13
CA ALA A 185 23.18 -23.71 18.77
C ALA A 185 24.27 -22.98 17.95
N GLY A 186 25.17 -22.22 18.60
CA GLY A 186 26.19 -21.42 17.90
C GLY A 186 27.26 -22.23 17.14
N ARG A 187 27.44 -23.52 17.46
CA ARG A 187 28.50 -24.36 16.87
C ARG A 187 28.06 -25.11 15.61
N GLU A 188 26.76 -25.11 15.29
CA GLU A 188 26.22 -25.66 14.05
C GLU A 188 26.07 -24.61 12.95
N LEU A 189 25.57 -23.41 13.27
CA LEU A 189 25.45 -22.29 12.31
C LEU A 189 26.79 -21.93 11.66
N THR A 190 27.87 -21.92 12.45
CA THR A 190 29.24 -21.65 11.97
C THR A 190 29.79 -22.73 11.02
N ARG A 191 29.25 -23.95 11.07
CA ARG A 191 29.65 -25.06 10.18
C ARG A 191 28.72 -25.20 8.96
N GLY A 192 27.44 -24.85 9.12
CA GLY A 192 26.43 -24.91 8.05
C GLY A 192 26.56 -23.83 6.99
N VAL A 193 26.95 -22.60 7.35
CA VAL A 193 26.96 -21.45 6.42
C VAL A 193 28.28 -21.31 5.63
N LEU A 194 29.42 -21.78 6.17
CA LEU A 194 30.71 -21.77 5.45
C LEU A 194 31.10 -23.11 4.81
N GLY A 195 30.53 -24.24 5.24
CA GLY A 195 30.94 -25.57 4.79
C GLY A 195 30.50 -25.97 3.38
N THR A 196 29.48 -25.31 2.83
CA THR A 196 28.82 -25.69 1.56
C THR A 196 29.39 -24.98 0.32
N LEU A 197 30.26 -23.98 0.51
CA LEU A 197 30.80 -23.13 -0.58
C LEU A 197 32.23 -23.48 -1.03
N PHE A 198 32.92 -24.42 -0.36
CA PHE A 198 34.33 -24.74 -0.61
C PHE A 198 34.62 -26.20 -1.02
N ARG A 199 33.60 -27.02 -1.31
CA ARG A 199 33.79 -28.40 -1.78
C ARG A 199 33.52 -28.53 -3.28
N GLY A 200 34.49 -28.07 -4.08
CA GLY A 200 34.52 -28.29 -5.53
C GLY A 200 35.47 -29.42 -5.92
N ARG A 201 35.09 -30.16 -6.97
CA ARG A 201 35.70 -31.38 -7.54
C ARG A 201 35.45 -32.67 -6.76
#